data_AF-A0A5M4D6D7-F1
#
_entry.id   AF-A0A5M4D6D7-F1
#
_cell.length_a   1.000
_cell.length_b   1.000
_cell.length_c   1.000
_cell.angle_alpha   90.00
_cell.angle_beta   90.00
_cell.angle_gamma   90.00
#
_symmetry.space_group_name_H-M   'P 1'
#
loop_
_entity.id
_entity.type
_entity.pdbx_description
1 polymer ?
#
loop_
_entity_poly.entity_id
_entity_poly.type
_entity_poly.pdbx_seq_one_letter_code
_entity_poly.pdbx_strand_id
1 'polypeptide(L)'
;MKTCFKCHHTKPLDEFYRHPRMADGHLNKCIACTRVDVRLNRALKDEQYLEYDRLRASRPERRADAAARLRRSRREHPERDAAHRAVARAIRSGRLVRPERCPGCGEAKPVHAHHEDYGEPLKVTWLCARCHRHHHAVRSYFGEVA
;
A
#
# COMPACT_ATOMS: atom_id res chain seq x y z
N MET A 1 -3.98 -11.05 33.98
CA MET A 1 -2.59 -11.04 33.50
C MET A 1 -2.29 -12.37 32.85
N LYS A 2 -1.48 -12.41 31.79
CA LYS A 2 -1.12 -13.62 31.04
C LYS A 2 0.30 -13.53 30.53
N THR A 3 1.04 -14.63 30.55
CA THR A 3 2.43 -14.69 30.07
C THR A 3 2.46 -15.13 28.61
N CYS A 4 3.10 -14.34 27.76
CA CYS A 4 3.32 -14.70 26.37
C CYS A 4 4.34 -15.83 26.28
N PHE A 5 4.02 -16.95 25.61
CA PHE A 5 5.00 -18.05 25.47
C PHE A 5 6.21 -17.70 24.59
N LYS A 6 6.12 -16.62 23.79
CA LYS A 6 7.17 -16.25 22.82
C LYS A 6 8.17 -15.23 23.36
N CYS A 7 7.70 -14.17 24.02
CA CYS A 7 8.59 -13.16 24.62
C CYS A 7 8.71 -13.29 26.13
N HIS A 8 7.99 -14.23 26.75
CA HIS A 8 7.99 -14.50 28.18
C HIS A 8 7.57 -13.32 29.09
N HIS A 9 7.06 -12.22 28.52
CA HIS A 9 6.54 -11.10 29.31
C HIS A 9 5.10 -11.37 29.77
N THR A 10 4.83 -11.03 31.03
CA THR A 10 3.48 -10.99 31.61
C THR A 10 2.79 -9.68 31.23
N LYS A 11 1.62 -9.78 30.59
CA LYS A 11 0.85 -8.65 30.06
C LYS A 11 -0.63 -8.75 30.44
N PRO A 12 -1.39 -7.64 30.41
CA PRO A 12 -2.85 -7.70 30.53
C PRO A 12 -3.48 -8.51 29.37
N LEU A 13 -4.71 -9.00 29.54
CA LEU A 13 -5.34 -9.92 28.57
C LEU A 13 -5.70 -9.26 27.23
N ASP A 14 -5.93 -7.94 27.22
CA ASP A 14 -6.18 -7.12 26.03
C ASP A 14 -4.97 -7.02 25.09
N GLU A 15 -3.76 -7.29 25.60
CA GLU A 15 -2.53 -7.44 24.81
C GLU A 15 -2.45 -8.80 24.08
N PHE A 16 -3.51 -9.61 24.10
CA PHE A 16 -3.62 -10.90 23.41
C PHE A 16 -4.86 -10.91 22.52
N TYR A 17 -4.74 -11.45 21.30
CA TYR A 17 -5.90 -11.57 20.41
C TYR A 17 -6.91 -12.58 20.99
N ARG A 18 -8.21 -12.24 20.90
CA ARG A 18 -9.30 -13.17 21.23
C ARG A 18 -9.23 -14.40 20.34
N HIS A 19 -9.35 -15.57 20.94
CA HIS A 19 -9.38 -16.84 20.23
C HIS A 19 -10.29 -17.83 20.97
N PRO A 20 -11.49 -18.13 20.44
CA PRO A 20 -12.55 -18.82 21.17
C PRO A 20 -12.22 -20.27 21.55
N ARG A 21 -11.20 -20.86 20.92
CA ARG A 21 -10.76 -22.24 21.22
C ARG A 21 -9.73 -22.33 22.36
N MET A 22 -9.30 -21.21 22.94
CA MET A 22 -8.37 -21.20 24.09
C MET A 22 -9.16 -21.23 25.39
N ALA A 23 -8.63 -21.87 26.44
CA ALA A 23 -9.32 -22.03 27.72
C ALA A 23 -9.75 -20.69 28.36
N ASP A 24 -8.97 -19.64 28.18
CA ASP A 24 -9.24 -18.28 28.65
C ASP A 24 -9.75 -17.33 27.55
N GLY A 25 -10.08 -17.88 26.37
CA GLY A 25 -10.57 -17.13 25.22
C GLY A 25 -9.54 -16.22 24.54
N HIS A 26 -8.24 -16.31 24.88
CA HIS A 26 -7.19 -15.46 24.32
C HIS A 26 -5.98 -16.28 23.86
N LEU A 27 -5.30 -15.86 22.78
CA LEU A 27 -4.07 -16.52 22.32
C LEU A 27 -3.01 -16.59 23.42
N ASN A 28 -2.13 -17.58 23.34
CA ASN A 28 -0.99 -17.73 24.29
C ASN A 28 0.22 -16.85 23.93
N LYS A 29 0.20 -16.17 22.78
CA LYS A 29 1.19 -15.17 22.38
C LYS A 29 0.56 -13.78 22.28
N CYS A 30 1.31 -12.76 22.70
CA CYS A 30 0.82 -11.39 22.69
C CYS A 30 0.65 -10.86 21.26
N ILE A 31 -0.09 -9.76 21.14
CA ILE A 31 -0.36 -9.05 19.89
C ILE A 31 0.95 -8.64 19.21
N ALA A 32 1.92 -8.11 19.97
CA ALA A 32 3.22 -7.72 19.44
C ALA A 32 3.96 -8.90 18.77
N CYS A 33 4.06 -10.03 19.47
CA CYS A 33 4.65 -11.25 18.91
C CYS A 33 3.89 -11.76 17.69
N THR A 34 2.56 -11.70 17.70
CA THR A 34 1.74 -12.11 16.56
C THR A 34 1.97 -11.23 15.33
N ARG A 35 2.08 -9.91 15.52
CA ARG A 35 2.39 -8.96 14.43
C ARG A 35 3.77 -9.23 13.83
N VAL A 36 4.76 -9.54 14.67
CA VAL A 36 6.10 -9.95 14.20
C VAL A 36 6.01 -11.24 13.39
N ASP A 37 5.30 -12.26 13.88
CA ASP A 37 5.12 -13.53 13.15
C ASP A 37 4.48 -13.33 11.78
N VAL A 38 3.44 -12.51 11.69
CA VAL A 38 2.75 -12.24 10.42
C VAL A 38 3.70 -11.57 9.42
N ARG A 39 4.51 -10.59 9.86
CA ARG A 39 5.50 -9.92 8.99
C ARG A 39 6.59 -10.89 8.54
N LEU A 40 7.14 -11.66 9.47
CA LEU A 40 8.18 -12.66 9.16
C LEU A 40 7.64 -13.74 8.22
N ASN A 41 6.45 -14.28 8.47
CA ASN A 41 5.85 -15.29 7.60
C ASN A 41 5.64 -14.77 6.18
N ARG A 42 5.20 -13.51 6.03
CA ARG A 42 5.02 -12.89 4.72
C ARG A 42 6.36 -12.70 3.99
N ALA A 43 7.42 -12.31 4.71
CA ALA A 43 8.76 -12.15 4.14
C ALA A 43 9.43 -13.48 3.79
N LEU A 44 9.32 -14.49 4.65
CA LEU A 44 9.94 -15.80 4.47
C LEU A 44 9.23 -16.65 3.40
N LYS A 45 7.93 -16.41 3.17
CA LYS A 45 7.12 -17.14 2.19
C LYS A 45 6.60 -16.21 1.09
N ASP A 46 7.44 -15.26 0.66
CA ASP A 46 7.04 -14.19 -0.25
C ASP A 46 6.41 -14.72 -1.53
N GLU A 47 7.05 -15.68 -2.20
CA GLU A 47 6.55 -16.29 -3.44
C GLU A 47 5.16 -16.93 -3.26
N GLN A 48 4.96 -17.69 -2.18
CA GLN A 48 3.67 -18.31 -1.87
C GLN A 48 2.58 -17.25 -1.66
N TYR A 49 2.88 -16.18 -0.92
CA TYR A 49 1.92 -15.10 -0.65
C TYR A 49 1.63 -14.27 -1.90
N LEU A 50 2.63 -14.02 -2.75
CA LEU A 50 2.46 -13.34 -4.03
C LEU A 50 1.52 -14.13 -4.94
N GLU A 51 1.72 -15.44 -5.04
CA GLU A 51 0.85 -16.31 -5.84
C GLU A 51 -0.56 -16.38 -5.25
N TYR A 52 -0.68 -16.56 -3.95
CA TYR A 52 -1.97 -16.49 -3.26
C TYR A 52 -2.70 -15.16 -3.52
N ASP A 53 -2.01 -14.02 -3.43
CA ASP A 53 -2.59 -12.70 -3.66
C ASP A 53 -2.99 -12.53 -5.14
N ARG A 54 -2.22 -13.05 -6.11
CA ARG A 54 -2.59 -13.09 -7.54
C ARG A 54 -3.85 -13.91 -7.77
N LEU A 55 -3.90 -15.14 -7.27
CA LEU A 55 -5.05 -16.03 -7.38
C LEU A 55 -6.28 -15.46 -6.68
N ARG A 56 -6.09 -14.79 -5.54
CA ARG A 56 -7.17 -14.09 -4.83
C ARG A 56 -7.67 -12.88 -5.61
N ALA A 57 -6.78 -12.13 -6.25
CA ALA A 57 -7.14 -10.97 -7.06
C ALA A 57 -7.82 -11.35 -8.38
N SER A 58 -7.52 -12.53 -8.93
CA SER A 58 -8.11 -13.02 -10.18
C SER A 58 -9.55 -13.53 -10.03
N ARG A 59 -10.02 -13.77 -8.79
CA ARG A 59 -11.38 -14.24 -8.53
C ARG A 59 -12.46 -13.29 -9.10
N PRO A 60 -13.51 -13.80 -9.76
CA PRO A 60 -14.50 -12.96 -10.44
C PRO A 60 -15.13 -11.88 -9.55
N GLU A 61 -15.49 -12.21 -8.31
CA GLU A 61 -16.09 -11.30 -7.35
C GLU A 61 -15.13 -10.16 -6.97
N ARG A 62 -13.82 -10.45 -6.87
CA ARG A 62 -12.79 -9.45 -6.56
C ARG A 62 -12.50 -8.56 -7.76
N ARG A 63 -12.51 -9.12 -8.97
CA ARG A 63 -12.40 -8.34 -10.21
C ARG A 63 -13.60 -7.41 -10.40
N ALA A 64 -14.81 -7.89 -10.11
CA ALA A 64 -16.04 -7.10 -10.18
C ALA A 64 -16.03 -5.94 -9.17
N ASP A 65 -15.65 -6.22 -7.92
CA ASP A 65 -15.48 -5.21 -6.86
C ASP A 65 -14.41 -4.18 -7.23
N ALA A 66 -13.23 -4.61 -7.72
CA ALA A 66 -12.19 -3.69 -8.19
C ALA A 66 -12.69 -2.79 -9.34
N ALA A 67 -13.41 -3.35 -10.30
CA ALA A 67 -14.00 -2.58 -11.39
C ALA A 67 -15.07 -1.59 -10.89
N ALA A 68 -15.89 -1.98 -9.92
CA ALA A 68 -16.89 -1.09 -9.30
C ALA A 68 -16.23 0.07 -8.57
N ARG A 69 -15.18 -0.20 -7.78
CA ARG A 69 -14.39 0.84 -7.10
C ARG A 69 -13.74 1.80 -8.07
N LEU A 70 -13.17 1.28 -9.17
CA LEU A 70 -12.58 2.12 -10.22
C LEU A 70 -13.65 3.02 -10.85
N ARG A 71 -14.83 2.48 -11.19
CA ARG A 71 -15.94 3.26 -11.74
C ARG A 71 -16.40 4.36 -10.78
N ARG A 72 -16.54 4.03 -9.50
CA ARG A 72 -16.89 4.99 -8.44
C ARG A 72 -15.83 6.09 -8.34
N SER A 73 -14.56 5.71 -8.21
CA SER A 73 -13.45 6.66 -8.10
C SER A 73 -13.38 7.62 -9.29
N ARG A 74 -13.64 7.15 -10.52
CA ARG A 74 -13.65 8.02 -11.71
C ARG A 74 -14.81 9.01 -11.71
N ARG A 75 -15.96 8.64 -11.13
CA ARG A 75 -17.13 9.51 -11.00
C ARG A 75 -16.94 10.55 -9.91
N GLU A 76 -16.38 10.15 -8.78
CA GLU A 76 -16.17 11.01 -7.61
C GLU A 76 -14.95 11.91 -7.76
N HIS A 77 -13.94 11.48 -8.53
CA HIS A 77 -12.67 12.19 -8.70
C HIS A 77 -12.29 12.40 -10.19
N PRO A 78 -13.14 13.07 -10.99
CA PRO A 78 -12.85 13.31 -12.41
C PRO A 78 -11.61 14.18 -12.64
N GLU A 79 -11.23 15.01 -11.67
CA GLU A 79 -10.02 15.85 -11.66
C GLU A 79 -8.75 15.00 -11.78
N ARG A 80 -8.72 13.82 -11.15
CA ARG A 80 -7.56 12.92 -11.19
C ARG A 80 -7.30 12.42 -12.61
N ASP A 81 -8.36 11.96 -13.26
CA ASP A 81 -8.33 11.51 -14.65
C ASP A 81 -7.97 12.67 -15.60
N ALA A 82 -8.46 13.89 -15.33
CA ALA A 82 -8.11 15.08 -16.10
C ALA A 82 -6.63 15.44 -15.96
N ALA A 83 -6.08 15.40 -14.75
CA ALA A 83 -4.67 15.67 -14.47
C ALA A 83 -3.76 14.67 -15.20
N HIS A 84 -4.05 13.37 -15.10
CA HIS A 84 -3.31 12.34 -15.83
C HIS A 84 -3.35 12.56 -17.35
N ARG A 85 -4.50 12.94 -17.91
CA ARG A 85 -4.62 13.28 -19.34
C ARG A 85 -3.80 14.52 -19.72
N ALA A 86 -3.77 15.54 -18.86
CA ALA A 86 -3.00 16.76 -19.08
C ALA A 86 -1.49 16.47 -19.10
N VAL A 87 -0.98 15.67 -18.15
CA VAL A 87 0.41 15.20 -18.15
C VAL A 87 0.72 14.43 -19.44
N ALA A 88 -0.13 13.46 -19.83
CA ALA A 88 0.08 12.67 -21.04
C ALA A 88 0.10 13.53 -22.30
N ARG A 89 -0.72 14.59 -22.37
CA ARG A 89 -0.69 15.58 -23.46
C ARG A 89 0.60 16.38 -23.44
N ALA A 90 1.00 16.89 -22.27
CA ALA A 90 2.20 17.70 -22.12
C ALA A 90 3.48 16.92 -22.47
N ILE A 91 3.53 15.62 -22.18
CA ILE A 91 4.64 14.76 -22.61
C ILE A 91 4.66 14.60 -24.13
N ARG A 92 3.50 14.30 -24.73
CA ARG A 92 3.40 14.14 -26.20
C ARG A 92 3.77 15.42 -26.95
N SER A 93 3.47 16.59 -26.38
CA SER A 93 3.82 17.88 -26.96
C SER A 93 5.23 18.36 -26.60
N GLY A 94 6.00 17.60 -25.82
CA GLY A 94 7.33 17.97 -25.35
C GLY A 94 7.39 19.05 -24.26
N ARG A 95 6.23 19.52 -23.75
CA ARG A 95 6.16 20.51 -22.66
C ARG A 95 6.61 19.93 -21.31
N LEU A 96 6.40 18.63 -21.11
CA LEU A 96 6.95 17.89 -19.98
C LEU A 96 7.88 16.80 -20.51
N VAL A 97 9.06 16.70 -19.93
CA VAL A 97 10.04 15.65 -20.23
C VAL A 97 10.17 14.75 -19.01
N ARG A 98 10.12 13.44 -19.24
CA ARG A 98 10.38 12.48 -18.17
C ARG A 98 11.89 12.44 -17.90
N PRO A 99 12.34 12.54 -16.65
CA PRO A 99 13.75 12.36 -16.35
C PRO A 99 14.16 10.92 -16.64
N GLU A 100 15.40 10.74 -17.11
CA GLU A 100 15.97 9.41 -17.38
C GLU A 100 16.21 8.60 -16.09
N ARG A 101 16.37 9.30 -14.97
CA ARG A 101 16.64 8.74 -13.64
C ARG A 101 15.60 9.21 -12.65
N CYS A 102 15.24 8.33 -11.73
CA CYS A 102 14.32 8.64 -10.64
C CYS A 102 14.97 9.66 -9.67
N PRO A 103 14.41 10.86 -9.47
CA PRO A 103 14.90 11.82 -8.47
C PRO A 103 14.98 11.25 -7.04
N GLY A 104 14.09 10.32 -6.69
CA GLY A 104 14.04 9.75 -5.33
C GLY A 104 15.10 8.67 -5.03
N CYS A 105 15.66 8.00 -6.04
CA CYS A 105 16.68 6.95 -5.81
C CYS A 105 17.88 6.98 -6.77
N GLY A 106 17.92 7.88 -7.75
CA GLY A 106 19.00 8.04 -8.74
C GLY A 106 19.07 6.97 -9.84
N GLU A 107 18.29 5.89 -9.72
CA GLU A 107 18.32 4.78 -10.68
C GLU A 107 17.60 5.11 -11.99
N ALA A 108 18.17 4.64 -13.11
CA ALA A 108 17.56 4.74 -14.44
C ALA A 108 16.43 3.71 -14.59
N LYS A 109 15.20 4.12 -14.27
CA LYS A 109 14.01 3.26 -14.23
C LYS A 109 12.78 4.04 -14.71
N PRO A 110 11.72 3.35 -15.20
CA PRO A 110 10.47 4.01 -15.55
C PRO A 110 9.91 4.82 -14.37
N VAL A 111 9.67 6.11 -14.63
CA VAL A 111 9.10 7.05 -13.66
C VAL A 111 7.62 7.32 -13.98
N HIS A 112 6.84 7.51 -12.92
CA HIS A 112 5.44 7.90 -12.97
C HIS A 112 5.30 9.34 -12.47
N ALA A 113 4.30 10.05 -12.98
CA ALA A 113 3.93 11.37 -12.49
C ALA A 113 3.11 11.22 -11.20
N HIS A 114 3.74 11.53 -10.07
CA HIS A 114 3.06 11.67 -8.79
C HIS A 114 2.42 13.07 -8.73
N HIS A 115 1.14 13.13 -8.39
CA HIS A 115 0.42 14.39 -8.16
C HIS A 115 0.24 14.51 -6.64
N GLU A 116 0.72 15.61 -6.08
CA GLU A 116 0.42 16.02 -4.69
C GLU A 116 -0.94 16.73 -4.63
N ASP A 117 -1.21 17.55 -5.65
CA ASP A 117 -2.50 18.20 -5.88
C ASP A 117 -2.94 17.95 -7.32
N TYR A 118 -4.10 17.30 -7.48
CA TYR A 118 -4.68 17.03 -8.80
C TYR A 118 -5.30 18.30 -9.45
N GLY A 119 -5.48 19.38 -8.68
CA GLY A 119 -5.85 20.71 -9.18
C GLY A 119 -4.71 21.43 -9.91
N GLU A 120 -3.46 21.01 -9.70
CA GLU A 120 -2.26 21.52 -10.39
C GLU A 120 -1.69 20.46 -11.35
N PRO A 121 -2.38 20.15 -12.47
CA PRO A 121 -2.17 18.91 -13.22
C PRO A 121 -0.79 18.74 -13.87
N LEU A 122 -0.01 19.81 -14.02
CA LEU A 122 1.36 19.73 -14.57
C LEU A 122 2.45 19.80 -13.49
N LYS A 123 2.07 20.07 -12.24
CA LYS A 123 2.99 20.11 -11.09
C LYS A 123 3.11 18.70 -10.53
N VAL A 124 4.01 17.94 -11.14
CA VAL A 124 4.20 16.53 -10.83
C VAL A 124 5.62 16.25 -10.36
N THR A 125 5.74 15.34 -9.40
CA THR A 125 7.02 14.79 -9.00
C THR A 125 7.22 13.47 -9.74
N TRP A 126 8.33 13.34 -10.46
CA TRP A 126 8.66 12.09 -11.13
C TRP A 126 9.23 11.09 -10.13
N LEU A 127 8.63 9.91 -10.00
CA LEU A 127 9.10 8.87 -9.10
C LEU A 127 8.96 7.50 -9.75
N CYS A 128 9.95 6.62 -9.58
CA CYS A 128 9.80 5.22 -9.95
C CYS A 128 8.74 4.55 -9.06
N ALA A 129 8.20 3.41 -9.49
CA ALA A 129 7.13 2.72 -8.76
C ALA A 129 7.48 2.42 -7.29
N ARG A 130 8.76 2.12 -6.97
CA ARG A 130 9.23 1.91 -5.60
C ARG A 130 9.18 3.20 -4.78
N CYS A 131 9.78 4.28 -5.27
CA CYS A 131 9.80 5.57 -4.58
C CYS A 131 8.39 6.16 -4.46
N HIS A 132 7.55 5.99 -5.47
CA HIS A 132 6.16 6.45 -5.44
C HIS A 132 5.35 5.74 -4.34
N ARG A 133 5.48 4.42 -4.20
CA ARG A 133 4.85 3.68 -3.08
C ARG A 133 5.39 4.12 -1.72
N HIS A 134 6.70 4.32 -1.61
CA HIS A 134 7.32 4.79 -0.38
C HIS A 134 6.79 6.18 0.02
N HIS A 135 6.69 7.09 -0.95
CA HIS A 135 6.14 8.42 -0.76
C HIS A 135 4.72 8.39 -0.16
N HIS A 136 3.82 7.60 -0.76
CA HIS A 136 2.46 7.40 -0.24
C HIS A 136 2.46 6.79 1.17
N ALA A 137 3.32 5.79 1.42
CA ALA A 137 3.40 5.14 2.73
C ALA A 137 3.85 6.13 3.82
N VAL A 138 4.87 6.95 3.53
CA VAL A 138 5.38 7.95 4.46
C VAL A 138 4.33 9.04 4.73
N ARG A 139 3.70 9.60 3.69
CA ARG A 139 2.64 10.62 3.88
C ARG A 139 1.46 10.09 4.69
N SER A 140 1.03 8.85 4.42
CA SER A 140 -0.04 8.20 5.18
C SER A 140 0.30 8.00 6.67
N TYR A 141 1.59 7.83 7.00
CA TYR A 141 2.04 7.71 8.39
C TYR A 141 1.95 9.04 9.14
N PHE A 142 2.19 10.15 8.45
CA PHE A 142 2.11 11.51 9.02
C PHE A 142 0.71 12.14 8.91
N GLY A 143 -0.29 11.40 8.44
CA GLY A 143 -1.68 11.89 8.35
C GLY A 143 -1.97 12.79 7.15
N GLU A 144 -1.01 12.95 6.24
CA GLU A 144 -1.20 13.67 4.98
C GLU A 144 -1.76 12.68 3.94
N VAL A 145 -3.06 12.71 3.72
CA VAL A 145 -3.71 11.88 2.71
C VAL A 145 -3.42 12.47 1.32
N ALA A 146 -2.88 11.67 0.42
CA ALA A 146 -2.65 12.01 -0.99
C ALA A 146 -3.89 11.72 -1.87
#